data_AF-X1MXX1-F1
#
_entry.id   AF-X1MXX1-F1
#
_cell.length_a   1.000
_cell.length_b   1.000
_cell.length_c   1.000
_cell.angle_alpha   90.00
_cell.angle_beta   90.00
_cell.angle_gamma   90.00
#
_symmetry.space_group_name_H-M   'P 1'
#
loop_
_entity.id
_entity.type
_entity.pdbx_description
1 polymer ?
#
loop_
_entity_poly.entity_id
_entity_poly.type
_entity_poly.pdbx_seq_one_letter_code
_entity_poly.pdbx_strand_id
1 'polypeptide(L)'
;MKFLIVYDSNFGNTEKVAGAIGEAVTPLGEVKVLRVSKVNPSELASIDFLIVGSPTHAGRATRATKDFLKKIPANALENVRRKIKALEYVCCSEFWAMPLGASLID
;
A
#
# COMPACT_ATOMS: atom_id res chain seq x y z
N MET A 1 5.92 -14.63 -8.78
CA MET A 1 5.60 -13.21 -9.03
C MET A 1 6.22 -12.38 -7.91
N LYS A 2 6.65 -11.15 -8.19
CA LYS A 2 7.22 -10.24 -7.19
C LYS A 2 6.24 -9.10 -6.88
N PHE A 3 5.79 -9.05 -5.63
CA PHE A 3 4.87 -8.04 -5.11
C PHE A 3 5.62 -7.06 -4.22
N LEU A 4 5.44 -5.77 -4.47
CA LEU A 4 5.88 -4.70 -3.59
C LEU A 4 4.68 -3.95 -3.06
N ILE A 5 4.49 -3.98 -1.75
CA ILE A 5 3.45 -3.27 -1.03
C ILE A 5 4.12 -2.12 -0.28
N VAL A 6 3.87 -0.91 -0.74
CA VAL A 6 4.35 0.32 -0.12
C VAL A 6 3.23 0.92 0.71
N TYR A 7 3.49 1.28 1.96
CA TYR A 7 2.49 1.97 2.77
C TYR A 7 3.07 3.20 3.45
N ASP A 8 2.25 4.22 3.66
CA ASP A 8 2.49 5.20 4.70
C ASP A 8 1.48 4.98 5.84
N SER A 9 1.79 5.43 7.05
CA SER A 9 0.92 5.25 8.21
C SER A 9 1.33 6.19 9.34
N ASN A 10 0.36 6.91 9.90
CA ASN A 10 0.57 7.75 11.08
C ASN A 10 0.14 7.03 12.37
N PHE A 11 -0.91 6.21 12.30
CA PHE A 11 -1.55 5.56 13.46
C PHE A 11 -1.47 4.02 13.44
N GLY A 12 -0.79 3.43 12.46
CA GLY A 12 -0.65 1.97 12.33
C GLY A 12 -1.79 1.29 11.54
N ASN A 13 -2.91 1.97 11.24
CA ASN A 13 -4.03 1.35 10.52
C ASN A 13 -3.64 0.88 9.12
N THR A 14 -3.01 1.74 8.33
CA THR A 14 -2.60 1.42 6.96
C THR A 14 -1.50 0.35 6.92
N GLU A 15 -0.69 0.27 7.98
CA GLU A 15 0.33 -0.78 8.16
C GLU A 15 -0.31 -2.16 8.38
N LYS A 16 -1.34 -2.25 9.23
CA LYS A 16 -2.12 -3.48 9.43
C LYS A 16 -2.76 -3.97 8.14
N VAL A 17 -3.37 -3.06 7.37
CA VAL A 17 -3.97 -3.38 6.06
C VAL A 17 -2.90 -3.85 5.08
N ALA A 18 -1.76 -3.15 5.01
CA ALA A 18 -0.65 -3.55 4.13
C ALA A 18 -0.08 -4.94 4.49
N GLY A 19 0.03 -5.24 5.79
CA GLY A 19 0.41 -6.55 6.29
C GLY A 19 -0.57 -7.65 5.88
N ALA A 20 -1.87 -7.44 6.10
CA ALA A 20 -2.91 -8.39 5.73
C ALA A 20 -2.95 -8.67 4.22
N ILE A 21 -2.79 -7.63 3.39
CA ILE A 21 -2.67 -7.81 1.93
C ILE A 21 -1.42 -8.63 1.60
N GLY A 22 -0.30 -8.36 2.27
CA GLY A 22 0.95 -9.11 2.09
C GLY A 22 0.81 -10.59 2.40
N GLU A 23 0.18 -10.92 3.53
CA GLU A 23 -0.14 -12.30 3.92
C GLU A 23 -1.03 -12.98 2.89
N ALA A 24 -2.08 -12.30 2.42
CA ALA A 24 -3.02 -12.84 1.43
C ALA A 24 -2.37 -13.16 0.08
N VAL A 25 -1.35 -12.39 -0.33
CA VAL A 25 -0.65 -12.60 -1.62
C VAL A 25 0.63 -13.42 -1.50
N THR A 26 1.05 -13.77 -0.27
CA THR A 26 2.22 -14.63 -0.02
C THR A 26 2.16 -15.97 -0.79
N PRO A 27 1.01 -16.67 -0.88
CA PRO A 27 0.91 -17.90 -1.65
C PRO A 27 1.16 -17.72 -3.17
N LEU A 28 1.08 -16.48 -3.68
CA LEU A 28 1.21 -16.15 -5.10
C LEU A 28 2.65 -15.80 -5.50
N GLY A 29 3.54 -15.55 -4.54
CA GLY A 29 4.94 -15.24 -4.83
C GLY A 29 5.71 -14.49 -3.74
N GLU A 30 6.82 -13.87 -4.13
CA GLU A 30 7.69 -13.09 -3.24
C GLU A 30 7.02 -11.76 -2.92
N VAL A 31 6.84 -11.46 -1.64
CA VAL A 31 6.17 -10.25 -1.16
C VAL A 31 7.12 -9.43 -0.31
N LYS A 32 7.21 -8.13 -0.62
CA LYS A 32 7.86 -7.14 0.23
C LYS A 32 6.84 -6.12 0.69
N VAL A 33 6.71 -5.95 1.99
CA VAL A 33 5.88 -4.90 2.60
C VAL A 33 6.81 -3.86 3.24
N LEU A 34 6.80 -2.64 2.72
CA LEU A 34 7.73 -1.58 3.11
C LEU A 34 6.99 -0.27 3.38
N ARG A 35 7.43 0.44 4.41
CA ARG A 35 7.00 1.81 4.64
C ARG A 35 7.59 2.73 3.57
N VAL A 36 6.85 3.72 3.12
CA VAL A 36 7.23 4.65 2.04
C VAL A 36 8.59 5.32 2.27
N SER A 37 8.96 5.58 3.53
CA SER A 37 10.26 6.16 3.89
C SER A 37 11.45 5.23 3.69
N LYS A 38 11.22 3.92 3.57
CA LYS A 38 12.24 2.88 3.42
C LYS A 38 12.34 2.35 1.99
N VAL A 39 11.44 2.76 1.09
CA VAL A 39 11.43 2.24 -0.28
C VAL A 39 12.50 2.93 -1.10
N ASN A 40 13.35 2.14 -1.74
CA ASN A 40 14.25 2.62 -2.77
C ASN A 40 13.58 2.51 -4.15
N PRO A 41 13.48 3.60 -4.94
CA PRO A 41 12.92 3.56 -6.29
C PRO A 41 13.57 2.51 -7.21
N SER A 42 14.83 2.13 -6.98
CA SER A 42 15.51 1.07 -7.75
C SER A 42 14.86 -0.31 -7.60
N GLU A 43 14.11 -0.56 -6.51
CA GLU A 43 13.41 -1.84 -6.32
C GLU A 43 12.26 -2.02 -7.31
N LEU A 44 11.71 -0.91 -7.84
CA LEU A 44 10.59 -0.92 -8.80
C LEU A 44 10.95 -1.56 -10.15
N ALA A 45 12.24 -1.60 -10.52
CA ALA A 45 12.67 -2.17 -11.79
C ALA A 45 12.48 -3.70 -11.86
N SER A 46 12.31 -4.37 -10.71
CA SER A 46 12.33 -5.83 -10.60
C SER A 46 11.01 -6.45 -10.14
N ILE A 47 9.92 -5.67 -10.08
CA ILE A 47 8.63 -6.10 -9.53
C ILE A 47 7.58 -6.32 -10.62
N ASP A 48 6.69 -7.26 -10.39
CA ASP A 48 5.55 -7.54 -11.27
C ASP A 48 4.31 -6.72 -10.86
N PHE A 49 4.16 -6.47 -9.55
CA PHE A 49 3.03 -5.77 -8.94
C PHE A 49 3.48 -4.74 -7.91
N LEU A 50 2.90 -3.55 -7.99
CA LEU A 50 3.05 -2.49 -7.00
C LEU A 50 1.69 -2.19 -6.37
N ILE A 51 1.62 -2.21 -5.05
CA ILE A 51 0.48 -1.83 -4.22
C ILE A 51 0.92 -0.66 -3.36
N VAL A 52 0.15 0.44 -3.30
CA VAL A 52 0.52 1.64 -2.52
C VAL A 52 -0.63 2.07 -1.62
N GLY A 53 -0.47 1.93 -0.31
CA GLY A 53 -1.40 2.39 0.71
C GLY A 53 -0.99 3.73 1.33
N SER A 54 -1.96 4.57 1.68
CA SER A 54 -1.74 5.84 2.39
C SER A 54 -2.89 6.10 3.36
N PRO A 55 -2.64 6.68 4.55
CA PRO A 55 -3.71 7.30 5.31
C PRO A 55 -4.25 8.50 4.53
N THR A 56 -5.51 8.82 4.78
CA THR A 56 -6.20 9.96 4.18
C THR A 56 -6.14 11.16 5.11
N HIS A 57 -5.54 12.25 4.64
CA HIS A 57 -5.55 13.55 5.30
C HIS A 57 -6.30 14.55 4.43
N ALA A 58 -7.41 15.09 4.93
CA ALA A 58 -8.28 16.01 4.20
C ALA A 58 -8.66 15.50 2.79
N GLY A 59 -9.06 14.22 2.70
CA GLY A 59 -9.45 13.58 1.44
C GLY A 59 -8.31 13.31 0.47
N ARG A 60 -7.04 13.36 0.92
CA ARG A 60 -5.87 13.14 0.06
C ARG A 60 -4.84 12.22 0.69
N ALA A 61 -4.06 11.53 -0.15
CA ALA A 61 -2.85 10.82 0.29
C ALA A 61 -1.82 11.76 0.93
N THR A 62 -0.97 11.20 1.78
CA THR A 62 0.09 11.94 2.48
C THR A 62 1.09 12.55 1.51
N ARG A 63 1.83 13.56 1.99
CA ARG A 63 2.92 14.15 1.22
C ARG A 63 4.00 13.11 0.91
N ALA A 64 4.35 12.25 1.86
CA ALA A 64 5.36 11.22 1.68
C ALA A 64 4.98 10.25 0.55
N THR A 65 3.72 9.79 0.52
CA THR A 65 3.22 8.93 -0.56
C THR A 65 3.22 9.64 -1.90
N LYS A 66 2.79 10.91 -1.95
CA LYS A 66 2.82 11.70 -3.21
C LYS A 66 4.24 11.91 -3.71
N ASP A 67 5.17 12.23 -2.83
CA ASP A 67 6.57 12.45 -3.19
C ASP A 67 7.22 11.13 -3.67
N PHE A 68 6.86 9.99 -3.05
CA PHE A 68 7.25 8.68 -3.57
C PHE A 68 6.71 8.43 -4.97
N LEU A 69 5.42 8.63 -5.21
CA LEU A 69 4.81 8.42 -6.53
C LEU A 69 5.43 9.31 -7.62
N LYS A 70 5.81 10.55 -7.28
CA LYS A 70 6.52 11.47 -8.21
C LYS A 70 7.94 11.04 -8.52
N LYS A 71 8.60 10.33 -7.60
CA LYS A 71 9.97 9.80 -7.79
C LYS A 71 9.99 8.54 -8.64
N ILE A 72 8.85 7.92 -8.91
CA ILE A 72 8.77 6.76 -9.77
C ILE A 72 9.05 7.20 -11.22
N PRO A 73 10.14 6.71 -11.85
CA PRO A 73 10.42 7.00 -13.24
C PRO A 73 9.27 6.51 -14.15
N ALA A 74 8.91 7.26 -15.18
CA ALA A 74 7.83 6.87 -16.09
C ALA A 74 8.07 5.49 -16.74
N ASN A 75 9.33 5.20 -17.06
CA ASN A 75 9.82 3.93 -17.60
C ASN A 75 9.91 2.80 -16.56
N ALA A 76 9.96 3.08 -15.26
CA ALA A 76 10.02 2.05 -14.23
C ALA A 76 8.71 1.25 -14.12
N LEU A 77 7.61 1.79 -14.65
CA LEU A 77 6.31 1.13 -14.65
C LEU A 77 5.98 0.41 -15.97
N GLU A 78 6.89 0.39 -16.94
CA GLU A 78 6.67 -0.30 -18.23
C GLU A 78 6.70 -1.82 -18.09
N ASN A 79 7.56 -2.35 -17.19
CA ASN A 79 7.66 -3.79 -16.92
C ASN A 79 6.60 -4.30 -15.92
N VAL A 80 5.85 -3.40 -15.26
CA VAL A 80 4.82 -3.75 -14.28
C VAL A 80 3.57 -4.23 -15.02
N ARG A 81 3.42 -5.55 -15.16
CA ARG A 81 2.36 -6.20 -15.95
C ARG A 81 0.94 -5.80 -15.52
N ARG A 82 0.73 -5.48 -14.24
CA ARG A 82 -0.56 -5.00 -13.72
C ARG A 82 -0.35 -3.95 -12.63
N LYS A 83 -0.91 -2.75 -12.84
CA LYS A 83 -0.92 -1.66 -11.86
C LYS A 83 -2.15 -1.81 -10.98
N ILE A 84 -1.99 -2.33 -9.76
CA ILE A 84 -3.08 -2.36 -8.78
C ILE A 84 -2.90 -1.16 -7.85
N LYS A 85 -3.62 -0.08 -8.15
CA LYS A 85 -3.72 1.08 -7.25
C LYS A 85 -4.67 0.70 -6.11
N ALA A 86 -4.16 0.07 -5.06
CA ALA A 86 -4.97 -0.20 -3.89
C ALA A 86 -5.22 1.09 -3.10
N LEU A 87 -6.44 1.59 -3.26
CA LEU A 87 -7.26 2.40 -2.37
C LEU A 87 -6.57 3.51 -1.54
N GLU A 88 -6.98 4.73 -1.87
CA GLU A 88 -7.32 5.72 -0.83
C GLU A 88 -8.35 5.09 0.11
N TYR A 89 -7.91 4.58 1.26
CA TYR A 89 -8.83 4.37 2.37
C TYR A 89 -9.24 5.76 2.85
N VAL A 90 -10.38 6.26 2.35
CA VAL A 90 -11.08 7.38 2.99
C VAL A 90 -11.37 6.91 4.41
N CYS A 91 -10.57 7.39 5.36
CA CYS A 91 -10.94 7.32 6.75
C CYS A 91 -12.12 8.28 6.89
N CYS A 92 -13.33 7.77 6.65
CA CYS A 92 -14.55 8.42 7.10
C CYS A 92 -14.39 8.61 8.60
N SER A 93 -14.58 9.85 9.05
CA SER A 93 -14.52 10.29 10.44
C SER A 93 -15.62 9.69 11.34
N GLU A 94 -16.10 8.47 11.06
CA GLU A 94 -17.18 7.81 11.80
C GLU A 94 -16.76 6.50 12.49
N PHE A 95 -15.50 6.10 12.43
CA PHE A 95 -15.02 4.91 13.18
C PHE A 95 -14.73 5.20 14.67
N TRP A 96 -15.58 6.02 15.30
CA TRP A 96 -15.71 6.13 16.76
C TRP A 96 -16.97 5.46 17.29
N ALA A 97 -17.74 4.78 16.44
CA ALA A 97 -18.91 4.00 16.87
C ALA A 97 -18.98 2.67 16.13
N MET A 98 -18.15 1.70 16.49
CA MET A 98 -18.49 0.29 16.26
C MET A 98 -17.80 -0.59 17.32
N PRO A 99 -18.54 -1.47 18.01
CA PRO A 99 -17.98 -2.34 19.03
C PRO A 99 -17.06 -3.38 18.39
N LEU A 100 -16.02 -3.76 19.14
CA LEU A 100 -15.15 -4.90 18.88
C LEU A 100 -15.98 -6.16 18.63
N GLY A 101 -16.03 -6.63 17.38
CA GLY A 101 -16.66 -7.90 17.04
C GLY A 101 -17.11 -8.01 15.59
N ALA A 102 -16.17 -8.15 14.65
CA ALA A 102 -16.48 -8.71 13.34
C ALA A 102 -15.22 -9.40 12.79
N SER A 103 -15.15 -10.70 13.00
CA SER A 103 -14.32 -11.63 12.24
C SER A 103 -14.80 -11.65 10.79
N LEU A 104 -13.91 -11.32 9.86
CA LEU A 104 -14.15 -11.45 8.41
C LEU A 104 -13.50 -12.72 7.90
N ILE A 105 -14.20 -13.84 8.07
CA ILE A 105 -14.16 -15.00 7.17
C ILE A 105 -15.58 -15.55 7.18
N ASP A 106 -16.36 -15.15 6.17
CA ASP A 106 -17.45 -15.86 5.46
C ASP A 106 -18.27 -14.82 4.66
#